data_AF-A0A8K0A573-F1
#
_entry.id   AF-A0A8K0A573-F1
#
_cell.length_a   1.000
_cell.length_b   1.000
_cell.length_c   1.000
_cell.angle_alpha   90.00
_cell.angle_beta   90.00
_cell.angle_gamma   90.00
#
_symmetry.space_group_name_H-M   'P 1'
#
loop_
_entity.id
_entity.type
_entity.pdbx_description
1 polymer ?
#
loop_
_entity_poly.entity_id
_entity_poly.type
_entity_poly.pdbx_seq_one_letter_code
_entity_poly.pdbx_strand_id
1 'polypeptide(L)'
;MSGSWGIGCLASDVTKARQELEKLKKDTGYLEPDRGNLDDTNIEWKYGKPDYTMVNLEYMKVNIFKSVDSTEARPLTDYWVSQN
;
A
#
# COMPACT_ATOMS: atom_id res chain seq x y z
N MET A 1 34.67 -9.29 -12.69
CA MET A 1 33.41 -9.60 -11.99
C MET A 1 32.69 -8.28 -11.79
N SER A 2 31.75 -7.94 -12.67
CA SER A 2 31.00 -6.68 -12.62
C SER A 2 29.98 -6.73 -11.49
N GLY A 3 30.23 -5.98 -10.42
CA GLY A 3 29.28 -5.80 -9.32
C GLY A 3 28.05 -5.03 -9.81
N SER A 4 26.97 -5.75 -10.06
CA SER A 4 25.64 -5.17 -10.31
C SER A 4 25.07 -4.70 -8.97
N TRP A 5 25.23 -3.42 -8.66
CA TRP A 5 24.53 -2.76 -7.55
C TRP A 5 23.09 -2.48 -8.00
N GLY A 6 22.27 -3.53 -8.01
CA GLY A 6 20.86 -3.45 -8.34
C GLY A 6 20.06 -2.87 -7.18
N ILE A 7 19.95 -1.54 -7.10
CA ILE A 7 18.87 -0.85 -6.39
C ILE A 7 18.31 0.21 -7.34
N GLY A 8 17.69 -0.28 -8.41
CA GLY A 8 16.88 0.53 -9.29
C GLY A 8 15.62 -0.29 -9.57
N CYS A 9 14.53 0.03 -8.88
CA CYS A 9 13.22 -0.45 -9.31
C CYS A 9 13.07 -0.01 -10.77
N LEU A 10 13.04 -0.98 -11.68
CA LEU A 10 13.03 -0.68 -13.11
C LEU A 10 11.78 0.14 -13.41
N ALA A 11 11.88 1.11 -14.32
CA ALA A 11 10.73 1.93 -14.75
C ALA A 11 9.54 1.06 -15.22
N SER A 12 9.80 -0.17 -15.67
CA SER A 12 8.79 -1.18 -15.99
C SER A 12 7.95 -1.61 -14.78
N ASP A 13 8.56 -1.72 -13.60
CA ASP A 13 7.90 -2.18 -12.38
C ASP A 13 7.00 -1.09 -11.81
N VAL A 14 7.45 0.17 -11.90
CA VAL A 14 6.62 1.35 -11.54
C VAL A 14 5.41 1.46 -12.47
N THR A 15 5.58 1.22 -13.76
CA THR A 15 4.47 1.26 -14.74
C THR A 15 3.44 0.17 -14.44
N LYS A 16 3.88 -1.05 -14.16
CA LYS A 16 2.99 -2.16 -13.75
C LYS A 16 2.29 -1.84 -12.43
N ALA A 17 3.01 -1.31 -11.45
CA ALA A 17 2.44 -0.93 -10.16
C ALA A 17 1.34 0.13 -10.31
N ARG A 18 1.51 1.09 -11.23
CA ARG A 18 0.48 2.09 -11.53
C ARG A 18 -0.78 1.46 -12.15
N GLN A 19 -0.62 0.51 -13.07
CA GLN A 19 -1.75 -0.22 -13.66
C GLN A 19 -2.51 -1.05 -12.61
N GLU A 20 -1.79 -1.72 -11.71
CA GLU A 20 -2.41 -2.45 -10.60
C GLU A 20 -3.15 -1.51 -9.63
N LEU A 21 -2.57 -0.35 -9.32
CA LEU A 21 -3.21 0.68 -8.49
C LEU A 21 -4.52 1.16 -9.08
N GLU A 22 -4.55 1.50 -10.37
CA GLU A 22 -5.78 1.94 -11.04
C GLU A 22 -6.85 0.86 -11.04
N LYS A 23 -6.46 -0.41 -11.21
CA LYS A 23 -7.37 -1.54 -11.13
C LYS A 23 -7.94 -1.69 -9.71
N LEU A 24 -7.09 -1.67 -8.69
CA LEU A 24 -7.52 -1.79 -7.30
C LEU A 24 -8.45 -0.64 -6.88
N LYS A 25 -8.16 0.59 -7.29
CA LYS A 25 -9.02 1.75 -7.04
C LYS A 25 -10.42 1.57 -7.63
N LYS A 26 -10.52 1.01 -8.83
CA LYS A 26 -11.81 0.70 -9.49
C LYS A 26 -12.55 -0.43 -8.80
N ASP A 27 -11.85 -1.50 -8.46
CA ASP A 27 -12.47 -2.73 -7.94
C ASP A 27 -12.94 -2.57 -6.48
N THR A 28 -12.22 -1.78 -5.68
CA THR A 28 -12.46 -1.70 -4.22
C THR A 28 -13.04 -0.37 -3.75
N GLY A 29 -12.96 0.69 -4.56
CA GLY A 29 -13.33 2.03 -4.15
C GLY A 29 -12.40 2.66 -3.11
N TYR A 30 -11.28 2.01 -2.74
CA TYR A 30 -10.32 2.58 -1.80
C TYR A 30 -9.56 3.75 -2.41
N LEU A 31 -9.36 4.78 -1.59
CA LEU A 31 -8.55 5.94 -1.93
C LEU A 31 -7.10 5.70 -1.51
N GLU A 32 -6.19 6.33 -2.25
CA GLU A 32 -4.79 6.40 -1.83
C GLU A 32 -4.70 7.14 -0.50
N PRO A 33 -3.71 6.81 0.35
CA PRO A 33 -3.54 7.48 1.63
C PRO A 33 -3.28 8.98 1.38
N ASP A 34 -3.98 9.84 2.11
CA ASP A 34 -3.72 11.26 2.09
C ASP A 34 -2.32 11.53 2.70
N ARG A 35 -1.48 12.20 1.93
CA ARG A 35 -0.11 12.58 2.30
C ARG A 35 0.07 14.09 2.32
N GLY A 36 -1.01 14.85 2.25
CA GLY A 36 -0.99 16.29 2.10
C GLY A 36 -0.52 16.74 0.72
N ASN A 37 -0.18 18.03 0.60
CA ASN A 37 0.26 18.63 -0.66
C ASN A 37 1.74 18.35 -0.95
N LEU A 38 2.03 17.17 -1.51
CA LEU A 38 3.37 16.80 -1.96
C LEU A 38 3.83 17.55 -3.22
N ASP A 39 2.96 18.34 -3.84
CA ASP A 39 3.23 19.19 -5.00
C ASP A 39 3.52 20.64 -4.63
N ASP A 40 3.59 20.95 -3.33
CA ASP A 40 3.99 22.28 -2.86
C ASP A 40 5.43 22.58 -3.29
N THR A 41 5.59 23.66 -4.04
CA THR A 41 6.89 24.15 -4.53
C THR A 41 7.81 24.62 -3.41
N ASN A 42 7.27 24.86 -2.21
CA ASN A 42 8.05 25.20 -1.01
C ASN A 42 8.73 23.98 -0.39
N ILE A 43 8.44 22.75 -0.85
CA ILE A 43 9.11 21.55 -0.35
C ILE A 43 10.46 21.39 -1.05
N GLU A 44 11.54 21.59 -0.29
CA GLU A 44 12.89 21.31 -0.75
C GLU A 44 13.23 19.82 -0.62
N TRP A 45 13.22 19.11 -1.76
CA TRP A 45 13.62 17.71 -1.82
C TRP A 45 15.14 17.58 -2.00
N LYS A 46 15.80 16.80 -1.13
CA LYS A 46 17.26 16.57 -1.22
C LYS A 46 17.73 15.94 -2.54
N TYR A 47 16.89 15.11 -3.16
CA TYR A 47 17.23 14.34 -4.38
C TYR A 47 16.13 14.38 -5.45
N GLY A 48 15.16 15.29 -5.32
CA GLY A 48 13.94 15.34 -6.14
C GLY A 48 12.73 14.67 -5.47
N LYS A 49 11.53 14.93 -6.01
CA LYS A 49 10.27 14.38 -5.49
C LYS A 49 10.29 12.84 -5.60
N PRO A 50 10.10 12.11 -4.48
CA PRO A 50 10.04 10.64 -4.51
C PRO A 50 8.81 10.13 -5.26
N ASP A 51 8.96 9.02 -5.98
CA ASP A 51 7.83 8.30 -6.56
C ASP A 51 7.24 7.32 -5.54
N TYR A 52 5.99 7.56 -5.13
CA TYR A 52 5.29 6.77 -4.14
C TYR A 52 4.39 5.67 -4.72
N THR A 53 4.42 5.45 -6.04
CA THR A 53 3.54 4.48 -6.72
C THR A 53 3.61 3.08 -6.08
N MET A 54 4.81 2.56 -5.78
CA MET A 54 4.94 1.23 -5.17
C MET A 54 4.42 1.19 -3.73
N VAL A 55 4.69 2.24 -2.94
CA VAL A 55 4.22 2.33 -1.55
C VAL A 55 2.69 2.41 -1.51
N ASN A 56 2.07 3.13 -2.45
CA ASN A 56 0.62 3.20 -2.55
C ASN A 56 0.01 1.83 -2.91
N LEU A 57 0.64 1.10 -3.82
CA LEU A 57 0.20 -0.26 -4.18
C LEU A 57 0.25 -1.21 -2.98
N GLU A 58 1.36 -1.19 -2.24
CA GLU A 58 1.54 -2.06 -1.08
C GLU A 58 0.58 -1.71 0.06
N TYR A 59 0.38 -0.41 0.32
CA TYR A 59 -0.62 0.07 1.26
C TYR A 59 -2.03 -0.43 0.91
N MET A 60 -2.42 -0.35 -0.36
CA MET A 60 -3.74 -0.85 -0.79
C MET A 60 -3.85 -2.36 -0.61
N LYS A 61 -2.83 -3.13 -1.00
CA LYS A 61 -2.83 -4.59 -0.81
C LYS A 61 -3.05 -4.95 0.65
N VAL A 62 -2.27 -4.36 1.58
CA VAL A 62 -2.40 -4.66 3.01
C VAL A 62 -3.76 -4.27 3.59
N ASN A 63 -4.30 -3.10 3.23
CA ASN A 63 -5.59 -2.66 3.79
C ASN A 63 -6.79 -3.43 3.22
N ILE A 64 -6.73 -3.87 1.96
CA ILE A 64 -7.75 -4.74 1.38
C ILE A 64 -7.80 -6.06 2.16
N PHE A 65 -6.66 -6.70 2.44
CA PHE A 65 -6.62 -7.95 3.21
C PHE A 65 -7.19 -7.80 4.63
N LYS A 66 -6.94 -6.67 5.31
CA LYS A 66 -7.52 -6.40 6.63
C LYS A 66 -9.05 -6.28 6.62
N SER A 67 -9.64 -5.79 5.52
CA SER A 67 -11.09 -5.63 5.42
C SER A 67 -11.84 -6.96 5.26
N VAL A 68 -11.22 -7.96 4.61
CA VAL A 68 -11.82 -9.27 4.34
C VAL A 68 -11.92 -10.13 5.61
N ASP A 69 -11.04 -9.90 6.60
CA ASP A 69 -10.97 -10.67 7.85
C ASP A 69 -11.99 -10.20 8.92
N SER A 70 -12.73 -9.12 8.67
CA SER A 70 -13.72 -8.59 9.62
C SER A 70 -15.02 -9.41 9.69
N THR A 71 -15.23 -10.33 8.75
CA THR A 71 -16.38 -11.26 8.75
C THR A 71 -16.18 -12.50 9.62
N GLU A 72 -14.98 -12.73 10.16
CA GLU A 72 -14.71 -13.78 11.16
C GLU A 72 -14.28 -13.23 12.53
N ALA A 73 -14.70 -12.00 12.87
CA ALA A 73 -14.70 -11.55 14.25
C ALA A 73 -15.76 -12.33 15.04
N ARG A 74 -15.44 -13.59 15.38
CA ARG A 74 -16.13 -14.32 16.43
C ARG A 74 -16.11 -13.42 17.66
N PRO A 75 -17.27 -13.07 18.25
CA PRO A 75 -17.27 -12.28 19.47
C PRO A 75 -16.43 -13.04 20.51
N LEU A 76 -15.50 -12.35 21.17
CA LEU A 76 -14.68 -12.89 22.26
C LEU A 76 -15.50 -13.23 23.52
N THR A 77 -16.81 -13.48 23.39
CA THR A 77 -17.72 -13.80 24.48
C THR A 77 -17.84 -15.30 24.76
N ASP A 78 -17.33 -16.18 23.89
CA ASP A 78 -17.57 -17.62 24.02
C ASP A 78 -16.42 -18.40 24.72
N TYR A 79 -15.39 -17.72 25.21
CA TYR A 79 -14.23 -18.40 25.83
C TYR A 79 -14.31 -18.61 27.36
N TRP A 80 -15.46 -18.38 28.00
CA TRP A 80 -15.62 -18.50 29.46
C TRP A 80 -16.77 -19.39 29.96
N VAL A 81 -17.35 -20.27 29.13
CA VAL A 81 -18.39 -21.23 29.59
C VAL A 81 -18.07 -22.67 29.21
N SER A 82 -16.87 -23.16 29.55
CA SER A 82 -16.58 -24.61 29.50
C SER A 82 -15.48 -25.04 30.48
N GLN A 83 -15.37 -24.39 31.63
CA GLN A 83 -14.48 -24.85 32.72
C GLN A 83 -15.18 -24.86 34.09
N ASN A 84 -16.50 -25.11 34.13
CA ASN A 84 -17.21 -25.51 35.36
C ASN A 84 -18.25 -26.57 35.02
#